data_AF-A0A522JSY7-F1
#
_entry.id   AF-A0A522JSY7-F1
#
_cell.length_a   1.000
_cell.length_b   1.000
_cell.length_c   1.000
_cell.angle_alpha   90.00
_cell.angle_beta   90.00
_cell.angle_gamma   90.00
#
_symmetry.space_group_name_H-M   'P 1'
#
loop_
_entity.id
_entity.type
_entity.pdbx_description
1 polymer ?
#
loop_
_entity_poly.entity_id
_entity_poly.type
_entity_poly.pdbx_seq_one_letter_code
_entity_poly.pdbx_strand_id
1 'polypeptide(L)'
;MVGATHGAILTSVDYLALVIVAGSMLLGMWRGFLREVFALIGWVVAFFVARALAPTIAHWLPGDLPGREVTQGLLAFVLVFVAVVFLAGIVNTLLGKLAEISGLRPADRGLGMLFGIVRGVVILMILVCAARLTDAPQQPFWQQSLLRPYVEQGLQALRPFLPDALAQYVPT
;
A
#
# COMPACT_ATOMS: atom_id res chain seq x y z
N MET A 1 -6.36 45.02 20.18
CA MET A 1 -5.74 45.59 18.97
C MET A 1 -5.41 44.43 18.04
N VAL A 2 -5.95 44.48 16.81
CA VAL A 2 -5.54 43.77 15.57
C VAL A 2 -5.07 42.31 15.75
N GLY A 3 -5.86 41.29 15.43
CA GLY A 3 -6.34 41.02 14.08
C GLY A 3 -5.39 40.04 13.39
N ALA A 4 -5.61 38.75 13.58
CA ALA A 4 -5.22 37.72 12.61
C ALA A 4 -6.05 36.47 12.88
N THR A 5 -7.24 36.43 12.28
CA THR A 5 -7.80 35.18 11.77
C THR A 5 -6.74 34.55 10.86
N HIS A 6 -5.82 33.77 11.43
CA HIS A 6 -5.02 32.86 10.63
C HIS A 6 -6.01 31.82 10.12
N GLY A 7 -6.59 32.08 8.94
CA GLY A 7 -7.33 31.06 8.21
C GLY A 7 -6.43 29.84 8.20
N ALA A 8 -6.90 28.73 8.77
CA ALA A 8 -6.09 27.56 9.09
C ALA A 8 -5.22 27.17 7.88
N ILE A 9 -3.95 27.59 7.88
CA ILE A 9 -3.03 27.25 6.81
C ILE A 9 -2.63 25.83 7.12
N LEU A 10 -3.22 24.88 6.39
CA LEU A 10 -2.88 23.46 6.43
C LEU A 10 -1.35 23.32 6.36
N THR A 11 -0.75 22.54 7.25
CA THR A 11 0.70 22.33 7.21
C THR A 11 1.08 21.47 6.02
N SER A 12 2.37 21.40 5.68
CA SER A 12 2.86 20.50 4.63
C SER A 12 2.46 19.04 4.86
N VAL A 13 2.31 18.62 6.11
CA VAL A 13 1.82 17.27 6.49
C VAL A 13 0.35 17.11 6.12
N ASP A 14 -0.47 18.12 6.38
CA ASP A 14 -1.89 18.09 6.09
C ASP A 14 -2.15 18.05 4.57
N TYR A 15 -1.40 18.84 3.79
CA TYR A 15 -1.44 18.77 2.33
C TYR A 15 -0.97 17.44 1.77
N LEU A 16 0.13 16.89 2.30
CA LEU A 16 0.62 15.57 1.90
C LEU A 16 -0.43 14.48 2.16
N ALA A 17 -1.06 14.52 3.32
CA ALA A 17 -2.11 13.57 3.68
C ALA A 17 -3.34 13.68 2.79
N LEU A 18 -3.78 14.91 2.52
CA LEU A 18 -4.89 15.15 1.60
C LEU A 18 -4.56 14.62 0.20
N VAL A 19 -3.36 14.88 -0.31
CA VAL A 19 -2.91 14.41 -1.63
C VAL A 19 -2.86 12.89 -1.68
N ILE A 20 -2.38 12.22 -0.64
CA ILE A 20 -2.30 10.75 -0.59
C ILE A 20 -3.70 10.14 -0.56
N VAL A 21 -4.60 10.63 0.31
CA VAL A 21 -5.95 10.08 0.44
C VAL A 21 -6.77 10.39 -0.80
N ALA A 22 -6.79 11.64 -1.26
CA ALA A 22 -7.52 12.04 -2.46
C ALA A 22 -6.96 11.36 -3.71
N GLY A 23 -5.63 11.30 -3.85
CA GLY A 23 -4.98 10.57 -4.93
C GLY A 23 -5.32 9.09 -4.91
N SER A 24 -5.26 8.44 -3.75
CA SER A 24 -5.61 7.02 -3.61
C SER A 24 -7.10 6.75 -3.89
N MET A 25 -7.98 7.64 -3.44
CA MET A 25 -9.42 7.62 -3.71
C MET A 25 -9.72 7.75 -5.22
N LEU A 26 -9.09 8.72 -5.89
CA LEU A 26 -9.25 8.94 -7.34
C LEU A 26 -8.69 7.75 -8.14
N LEU A 27 -7.53 7.23 -7.75
CA LEU A 27 -6.94 6.04 -8.35
C LEU A 27 -7.84 4.82 -8.19
N GLY A 28 -8.42 4.62 -7.01
CA GLY A 28 -9.37 3.53 -6.73
C GLY A 28 -10.67 3.67 -7.54
N MET A 29 -11.18 4.89 -7.65
CA MET A 29 -12.32 5.23 -8.51
C MET A 29 -12.02 4.95 -10.00
N TRP A 30 -10.81 5.27 -10.48
CA TRP A 30 -10.43 5.05 -11.88
C TRP A 30 -10.13 3.58 -12.20
N ARG A 31 -9.45 2.86 -11.31
CA ARG A 31 -9.09 1.45 -11.51
C ARG A 31 -10.28 0.51 -11.25
N GLY A 32 -11.15 0.85 -10.31
CA GLY A 32 -12.26 0.00 -9.85
C GLY A 32 -11.83 -0.98 -8.75
N PHE A 33 -12.75 -1.30 -7.84
CA PHE A 33 -12.51 -2.17 -6.68
C PHE A 33 -12.03 -3.56 -7.08
N LEU A 34 -12.75 -4.21 -8.01
CA LEU A 34 -12.44 -5.55 -8.48
C LEU A 34 -11.00 -5.62 -8.98
N ARG A 35 -10.58 -4.64 -9.78
CA ARG A 35 -9.22 -4.63 -10.33
C ARG A 35 -8.15 -4.51 -9.26
N GLU A 36 -8.42 -3.75 -8.20
CA GLU A 36 -7.47 -3.59 -7.10
C GLU A 36 -7.41 -4.83 -6.20
N VAL A 37 -8.57 -5.43 -5.87
CA VAL A 37 -8.63 -6.64 -5.04
C VAL A 37 -8.01 -7.84 -5.75
N PHE A 38 -8.36 -8.09 -7.01
CA PHE A 38 -7.76 -9.18 -7.78
C PHE A 38 -6.27 -8.98 -8.03
N ALA A 39 -5.80 -7.73 -8.17
CA ALA A 39 -4.37 -7.46 -8.21
C ALA A 39 -3.70 -7.85 -6.88
N LEU A 40 -4.25 -7.45 -5.73
CA LEU A 40 -3.70 -7.82 -4.42
C LEU A 40 -3.69 -9.34 -4.21
N ILE A 41 -4.78 -10.02 -4.54
CA ILE A 41 -4.84 -11.49 -4.51
C ILE A 41 -3.78 -12.08 -5.43
N GLY A 42 -3.63 -11.54 -6.65
CA GLY A 42 -2.61 -11.96 -7.61
C GLY A 42 -1.19 -11.86 -7.05
N TRP A 43 -0.87 -10.76 -6.34
CA TRP A 43 0.43 -10.59 -5.67
C TRP A 43 0.66 -11.63 -4.56
N VAL A 44 -0.36 -11.90 -3.74
CA VAL A 44 -0.29 -12.91 -2.67
C VAL A 44 -0.11 -14.31 -3.26
N VAL A 45 -0.92 -14.67 -4.26
CA VAL A 45 -0.82 -15.96 -4.96
C VAL A 45 0.55 -16.10 -5.63
N ALA A 46 1.04 -15.05 -6.30
CA ALA A 46 2.36 -15.06 -6.91
C ALA A 46 3.47 -15.32 -5.90
N PHE A 47 3.41 -14.72 -4.70
CA PHE A 47 4.38 -14.97 -3.65
C PHE A 47 4.41 -16.44 -3.21
N PHE A 48 3.25 -17.04 -2.94
CA PHE A 48 3.16 -18.44 -2.51
C PHE A 48 3.58 -19.41 -3.62
N VAL A 49 3.14 -19.17 -4.85
CA VAL A 49 3.50 -20.00 -6.01
C VAL A 49 5.00 -19.90 -6.31
N ALA A 50 5.56 -18.69 -6.30
CA ALA A 50 6.99 -18.48 -6.46
C ALA A 50 7.78 -19.18 -5.36
N ARG A 51 7.37 -19.06 -4.10
CA ARG A 51 8.02 -19.75 -2.99
C ARG A 51 8.00 -21.28 -3.17
N ALA A 52 6.90 -21.83 -3.65
CA ALA A 52 6.74 -23.28 -3.84
C ALA A 52 7.53 -23.82 -5.04
N LEU A 53 7.57 -23.08 -6.16
CA LEU A 53 8.20 -23.52 -7.41
C LEU A 53 9.66 -23.07 -7.57
N ALA A 54 10.11 -22.05 -6.83
CA ALA A 54 11.49 -21.57 -6.90
C ALA A 54 12.54 -22.68 -6.72
N PRO A 55 12.41 -23.62 -5.74
CA PRO A 55 13.37 -24.70 -5.61
C PRO A 55 13.44 -25.58 -6.87
N THR A 56 12.28 -25.91 -7.47
CA THR A 56 12.24 -26.74 -8.68
C THR A 56 12.90 -26.03 -9.87
N ILE A 57 12.58 -24.75 -10.07
CA ILE A 57 13.12 -23.95 -11.18
C ILE A 57 14.62 -23.63 -10.97
N ALA A 58 15.08 -23.51 -9.73
CA ALA A 58 16.49 -23.23 -9.41
C ALA A 58 17.43 -24.33 -9.92
N HIS A 59 17.00 -25.60 -9.96
CA HIS A 59 17.81 -26.70 -10.49
C HIS A 59 18.03 -26.62 -12.01
N TRP A 60 17.21 -25.83 -12.71
CA TRP A 60 17.28 -25.67 -14.16
C TRP A 60 18.18 -24.47 -14.54
N LEU A 61 18.62 -23.69 -13.56
CA LEU A 61 19.54 -22.57 -13.74
C LEU A 61 20.99 -23.03 -13.75
N PRO A 62 21.88 -22.31 -14.47
CA PRO A 62 23.32 -22.60 -14.46
C PRO A 62 23.92 -22.55 -13.05
N GLY A 63 24.75 -23.55 -12.72
CA GLY A 63 25.43 -23.71 -11.43
C GLY A 63 26.60 -22.76 -11.17
N ASP A 64 27.06 -22.07 -12.21
CA ASP A 64 28.20 -21.16 -12.23
C ASP A 64 27.82 -19.71 -11.86
N LEU A 65 26.57 -19.48 -11.44
CA LEU A 65 26.13 -18.17 -10.98
C LEU A 65 26.90 -17.72 -9.72
N PRO A 66 27.29 -16.43 -9.63
CA PRO A 66 27.95 -15.89 -8.44
C PRO A 66 27.01 -15.98 -7.23
N GLY A 67 27.45 -16.61 -6.15
CA GLY A 67 26.60 -16.94 -4.98
C GLY A 67 25.88 -18.29 -5.06
N ARG A 68 26.10 -19.07 -6.13
CA ARG A 68 25.65 -20.46 -6.31
C ARG A 68 24.15 -20.65 -5.97
N GLU A 69 23.84 -21.52 -5.03
CA GLU A 69 22.47 -21.94 -4.67
C GLU A 69 21.59 -20.78 -4.21
N VAL A 70 22.15 -19.80 -3.49
CA VAL A 70 21.39 -18.63 -3.01
C VAL A 70 20.91 -17.78 -4.18
N THR A 71 21.80 -17.50 -5.13
CA THR A 71 21.49 -16.69 -6.32
C THR A 71 20.56 -17.43 -7.25
N GLN A 72 20.73 -18.74 -7.42
CA GLN A 72 19.80 -19.58 -8.19
C GLN A 72 18.39 -19.56 -7.61
N GLY A 73 18.26 -19.77 -6.29
CA GLY A 73 16.97 -19.74 -5.60
C GLY A 73 16.29 -18.38 -5.73
N LEU A 74 17.04 -17.29 -5.56
CA LEU A 74 16.51 -15.93 -5.70
C LEU A 74 16.06 -15.63 -7.13
N LEU A 75 16.89 -15.96 -8.13
CA LEU A 75 16.56 -15.72 -9.54
C LEU A 75 15.34 -16.54 -9.96
N ALA A 76 15.28 -17.81 -9.56
CA ALA A 76 14.14 -18.69 -9.81
C ALA A 76 12.86 -18.16 -9.17
N PHE A 77 12.95 -17.70 -7.91
CA PHE A 77 11.82 -17.04 -7.23
C PHE A 77 11.34 -15.82 -8.00
N VAL A 78 12.24 -14.90 -8.36
CA VAL A 78 11.88 -13.69 -9.10
C VAL A 78 11.26 -14.02 -10.46
N LEU A 79 11.81 -15.00 -11.18
CA LEU A 79 11.30 -15.42 -12.48
C LEU A 79 9.87 -15.96 -12.38
N VAL A 80 9.62 -16.89 -11.45
CA VAL A 80 8.28 -17.44 -11.23
C VAL A 80 7.33 -16.36 -10.74
N PHE A 81 7.77 -15.52 -9.81
CA PHE A 81 6.96 -14.43 -9.26
C PHE A 81 6.48 -13.49 -10.36
N VAL A 82 7.39 -13.00 -11.21
CA VAL A 82 7.07 -12.11 -12.33
C VAL A 82 6.12 -12.80 -13.32
N ALA A 83 6.36 -14.07 -13.64
CA ALA A 83 5.50 -14.83 -14.55
C ALA A 83 4.06 -14.93 -14.02
N VAL A 84 3.89 -15.24 -12.72
CA VAL A 84 2.57 -15.36 -12.10
C VAL A 84 1.89 -14.00 -11.95
N VAL A 85 2.61 -12.95 -11.56
CA VAL A 85 2.06 -11.58 -11.51
C VAL A 85 1.58 -11.14 -12.89
N PHE A 86 2.35 -11.44 -13.94
CA PHE A 86 1.98 -11.12 -15.31
C PHE A 86 0.69 -11.85 -15.72
N LEU A 87 0.60 -13.15 -15.44
CA LEU A 87 -0.59 -13.95 -15.71
C LEU A 87 -1.82 -13.45 -14.92
N ALA A 88 -1.65 -13.14 -13.64
CA ALA A 88 -2.69 -12.55 -12.80
C ALA A 88 -3.14 -11.19 -13.34
N GLY A 89 -2.22 -10.39 -13.87
CA GLY A 89 -2.51 -9.12 -14.54
C GLY A 89 -3.42 -9.32 -15.76
N ILE A 90 -3.14 -10.33 -16.59
CA ILE A 90 -4.02 -10.70 -17.72
C ILE A 90 -5.41 -11.04 -17.19
N VAL A 91 -5.53 -11.98 -16.25
CA VAL A 91 -6.83 -12.37 -15.65
C VAL A 91 -7.58 -11.15 -15.10
N ASN A 92 -6.88 -10.26 -14.41
CA ASN A 92 -7.45 -9.04 -13.85
C ASN A 92 -8.03 -8.12 -14.93
N THR A 93 -7.36 -7.98 -16.09
CA THR A 93 -7.90 -7.19 -17.21
C THR A 93 -9.16 -7.83 -17.81
N LEU A 94 -9.23 -9.16 -17.88
CA LEU A 94 -10.42 -9.87 -18.35
C LEU A 94 -11.60 -9.66 -17.39
N LEU A 95 -11.37 -9.80 -16.08
CA LEU A 95 -12.38 -9.55 -15.05
C LEU A 95 -12.89 -8.10 -15.11
N GLY A 96 -11.99 -7.14 -15.34
CA GLY A 96 -12.35 -5.75 -15.55
C GLY A 96 -13.29 -5.54 -16.74
N LYS A 97 -13.07 -6.25 -17.86
CA LYS A 97 -13.97 -6.19 -19.03
C LYS A 97 -15.31 -6.87 -18.76
N LEU A 98 -15.34 -7.97 -18.01
CA LEU A 98 -16.59 -8.64 -17.62
C LEU A 98 -17.45 -7.73 -16.74
N ALA A 99 -16.83 -7.01 -15.79
CA ALA A 99 -17.52 -6.02 -14.97
C ALA A 99 -18.13 -4.89 -15.82
N GLU A 100 -17.44 -4.45 -16.87
CA GLU A 100 -17.95 -3.44 -17.81
C GLU A 100 -19.19 -3.93 -18.57
N ILE A 101 -19.17 -5.18 -19.06
CA ILE A 101 -20.30 -5.77 -19.80
C ILE A 101 -21.53 -5.98 -18.89
N SER A 102 -21.31 -6.34 -17.61
CA SER A 102 -22.38 -6.57 -16.65
C SER A 102 -23.14 -5.32 -16.20
N GLY A 103 -22.69 -4.12 -16.58
CA GLY A 103 -23.28 -2.85 -16.13
C GLY A 103 -22.95 -2.47 -14.68
N LEU A 104 -22.18 -3.29 -13.95
CA LEU A 104 -21.79 -3.06 -12.55
C LEU A 104 -20.70 -1.99 -12.38
N ARG A 105 -20.27 -1.35 -13.47
CA ARG A 105 -19.18 -0.36 -13.49
C ARG A 105 -19.34 0.79 -12.48
N PRO A 106 -20.53 1.40 -12.27
CA PRO A 106 -20.67 2.47 -11.27
C PRO A 106 -20.49 1.96 -9.84
N ALA A 107 -21.00 0.75 -9.54
CA ALA A 107 -20.85 0.14 -8.22
C ALA A 107 -19.38 -0.25 -7.95
N ASP A 108 -18.70 -0.86 -8.92
CA ASP A 108 -17.28 -1.21 -8.83
C ASP A 108 -16.38 0.02 -8.59
N ARG A 109 -16.69 1.13 -9.26
CA ARG A 109 -16.01 2.41 -9.08
C ARG A 109 -16.28 3.06 -7.72
N GLY A 110 -17.51 3.01 -7.24
CA GLY A 110 -17.88 3.50 -5.91
C GLY A 110 -17.18 2.71 -4.79
N LEU A 111 -17.14 1.37 -4.90
CA LEU A 111 -16.36 0.53 -3.99
C LEU A 111 -14.86 0.81 -4.13
N GLY A 112 -14.38 1.10 -5.34
CA GLY A 112 -12.99 1.44 -5.61
C GLY A 112 -12.58 2.74 -4.92
N MET A 113 -13.48 3.73 -4.88
CA MET A 113 -13.29 4.97 -4.12
C MET A 113 -13.13 4.70 -2.62
N LEU A 114 -14.04 3.90 -2.03
CA LEU A 114 -13.98 3.53 -0.62
C LEU A 114 -12.70 2.77 -0.28
N PHE A 115 -12.36 1.78 -1.10
CA PHE A 115 -11.13 1.02 -0.94
C PHE A 115 -9.88 1.92 -1.10
N GLY A 116 -9.91 2.87 -2.04
CA GLY A 116 -8.87 3.88 -2.23
C GLY A 116 -8.67 4.76 -0.99
N ILE A 117 -9.75 5.15 -0.31
CA ILE A 117 -9.66 5.87 0.98
C ILE A 117 -8.98 5.00 2.03
N VAL A 118 -9.43 3.75 2.22
CA VAL A 118 -8.83 2.82 3.19
C VAL A 118 -7.34 2.63 2.90
N ARG A 119 -6.95 2.40 1.63
CA ARG A 119 -5.55 2.28 1.23
C ARG A 119 -4.76 3.56 1.50
N GLY A 120 -5.34 4.73 1.24
CA GLY A 120 -4.71 6.02 1.50
C GLY A 120 -4.43 6.22 2.99
N VAL A 121 -5.37 5.84 3.85
CA VAL A 121 -5.20 5.85 5.31
C VAL A 121 -4.09 4.88 5.74
N VAL A 122 -4.08 3.65 5.21
CA VAL A 122 -3.01 2.67 5.52
C VAL A 122 -1.63 3.21 5.12
N ILE A 123 -1.50 3.80 3.93
CA ILE A 123 -0.25 4.42 3.47
C ILE A 123 0.17 5.56 4.43
N LEU A 124 -0.78 6.40 4.83
CA LEU A 124 -0.53 7.46 5.80
C LEU A 124 -0.02 6.93 7.14
N MET A 125 -0.61 5.87 7.66
CA MET A 125 -0.17 5.26 8.91
C MET A 125 1.26 4.73 8.80
N ILE A 126 1.60 4.07 7.69
CA ILE A 126 2.97 3.60 7.42
C ILE A 126 3.94 4.78 7.37
N LEU A 127 3.58 5.87 6.69
CA LEU A 127 4.42 7.08 6.62
C LEU A 127 4.60 7.74 7.99
N VAL A 128 3.56 7.76 8.83
CA VAL A 128 3.68 8.31 10.19
C VAL A 128 4.58 7.44 11.06
N CYS A 129 4.45 6.11 10.98
CA CYS A 129 5.38 5.20 11.64
C CYS A 129 6.83 5.44 11.16
N ALA A 130 7.03 5.56 9.84
CA ALA A 130 8.36 5.82 9.28
C ALA A 130 8.91 7.20 9.71
N ALA A 131 8.08 8.24 9.74
CA ALA A 131 8.48 9.56 10.18
C ALA A 131 8.90 9.58 11.67
N ARG A 132 8.30 8.73 12.51
CA ARG A 132 8.70 8.55 13.92
C ARG A 132 10.04 7.85 14.11
N LEU A 133 10.55 7.16 13.09
CA LEU A 133 11.93 6.66 13.08
C LEU A 133 12.96 7.77 12.81
N THR A 134 12.50 9.01 12.58
CA THR A 134 13.32 10.20 12.32
C THR A 134 12.98 11.33 13.30
N ASP A 135 13.73 12.44 13.27
CA ASP A 135 13.45 13.63 14.09
C ASP A 135 12.26 14.47 13.60
N ALA A 136 11.53 14.02 12.57
CA ALA A 136 10.37 14.71 12.02
C ALA A 136 9.29 15.09 13.07
N PRO A 137 8.99 14.28 14.11
CA PRO A 137 8.00 14.65 15.13
C PRO A 137 8.39 15.87 15.97
N GLN A 138 9.67 16.23 16.01
CA GLN A 138 10.17 17.40 16.75
C GLN A 138 10.05 18.70 15.95
N GLN A 139 9.77 18.61 14.65
CA GLN A 139 9.76 19.77 13.76
C GLN A 139 8.44 20.57 13.83
N PRO A 140 8.47 21.90 13.62
CA PRO A 140 7.28 22.76 13.69
C PRO A 140 6.17 22.36 12.72
N PHE A 141 6.53 21.89 11.51
CA PHE A 141 5.57 21.46 10.49
C PHE A 141 4.75 20.24 10.91
N TRP A 142 5.28 19.41 11.82
CA TRP A 142 4.63 18.23 12.37
C TRP A 142 3.75 18.59 13.58
N GLN A 143 4.27 19.40 14.49
CA GLN A 143 3.56 19.78 15.71
C GLN A 143 2.32 20.63 15.44
N GLN A 144 2.33 21.42 14.36
CA GLN A 144 1.22 22.30 13.97
C GLN A 144 0.18 21.61 13.07
N SER A 145 0.37 20.34 12.69
CA SER A 145 -0.55 19.61 11.80
C SER A 145 -1.89 19.33 12.48
N LEU A 146 -2.99 19.66 11.78
CA LEU A 146 -4.35 19.40 12.24
C LEU A 146 -4.72 17.93 12.16
N LEU A 147 -4.11 17.17 11.25
CA LEU A 147 -4.37 15.74 11.07
C LEU A 147 -3.59 14.85 12.05
N ARG A 148 -2.56 15.39 12.70
CA ARG A 148 -1.76 14.68 13.71
C ARG A 148 -2.61 13.92 14.76
N PRO A 149 -3.53 14.55 15.52
CA PRO A 149 -4.28 13.85 16.55
C PRO A 149 -5.17 12.72 15.99
N TYR A 150 -5.73 12.90 14.80
CA TYR A 150 -6.56 11.88 14.15
C TYR A 150 -5.73 10.66 13.72
N VAL A 151 -4.54 10.89 13.16
CA VAL A 151 -3.65 9.79 12.76
C VAL A 151 -3.07 9.09 13.99
N GLU A 152 -2.72 9.84 15.05
CA GLU A 152 -2.26 9.26 16.32
C GLU A 152 -3.36 8.42 17.00
N GLN A 153 -4.61 8.88 17.03
CA GLN A 153 -5.75 8.09 17.52
C GLN A 153 -5.99 6.83 16.69
N GLY A 154 -5.92 6.92 15.36
CA GLY A 154 -6.02 5.76 14.48
C GLY A 154 -4.91 4.73 14.73
N LEU A 155 -3.69 5.21 14.99
CA LEU A 155 -2.54 4.38 15.34
C LEU A 155 -2.72 3.69 16.70
N GLN A 156 -3.28 4.39 17.69
CA GLN A 156 -3.62 3.81 18.99
C GLN A 156 -4.71 2.74 18.88
N ALA A 157 -5.75 2.98 18.10
CA ALA A 157 -6.81 1.99 17.87
C ALA A 157 -6.31 0.71 17.18
N LEU A 158 -5.27 0.83 16.36
CA LEU A 158 -4.64 -0.31 15.67
C LEU A 158 -3.48 -0.93 16.44
N ARG A 159 -3.05 -0.34 17.56
CA ARG A 159 -2.02 -0.89 18.47
C ARG A 159 -2.19 -2.38 18.83
N PRO A 160 -3.39 -2.90 19.16
CA PRO A 160 -3.54 -4.33 19.48
C PRO A 160 -3.34 -5.27 18.29
N PHE A 161 -3.35 -4.75 17.06
CA PHE A 161 -3.08 -5.52 15.84
C PHE A 161 -1.65 -5.32 15.32
N LEU A 162 -0.88 -4.42 15.92
CA LEU A 162 0.51 -4.17 15.55
C LEU A 162 1.43 -5.20 16.22
N PRO A 163 2.42 -5.75 15.49
CA PRO A 163 3.50 -6.54 16.08
C PRO A 163 4.24 -5.73 17.16
N ASP A 164 4.77 -6.39 18.19
CA ASP A 164 5.45 -5.73 19.33
C ASP A 164 6.54 -4.75 18.89
N ALA A 165 7.24 -5.06 17.79
CA ALA A 165 8.27 -4.21 17.19
C ALA A 165 7.77 -2.84 16.69
N LEU A 166 6.48 -2.71 16.36
CA LEU A 166 5.85 -1.45 15.95
C LEU A 166 5.09 -0.78 17.11
N ALA A 167 4.64 -1.55 18.10
CA ALA A 167 3.93 -1.05 19.27
C ALA A 167 4.75 -0.07 20.12
N GLN A 168 6.09 -0.16 20.08
CA GLN A 168 7.02 0.76 20.75
C GLN A 168 7.06 2.17 20.14
N TYR A 169 6.60 2.34 18.89
CA TYR A 169 6.61 3.64 18.20
C TYR A 169 5.24 4.35 18.23
N VAL A 170 4.20 3.66 18.74
CA VAL A 170 2.86 4.22 18.93
C VAL A 170 2.87 5.09 20.20
N PRO A 171 2.38 6.34 20.14
CA PRO A 171 2.28 7.18 21.33
C PRO A 171 1.30 6.55 22.32
N THR A 172 1.69 6.45 23.60
CA THR A 172 0.78 6.17 24.72
C THR A 172 -0.24 7.27 24.90
#